data_AF-A0A7S0QE84-F1
#
_entry.id   AF-A0A7S0QE84-F1
#
_cell.length_a   1.000
_cell.length_b   1.000
_cell.length_c   1.000
_cell.angle_alpha   90.00
_cell.angle_beta   90.00
_cell.angle_gamma   90.00
#
_symmetry.space_group_name_H-M   'P 1'
#
loop_
_entity.id
_entity.type
_entity.pdbx_description
1 polymer ?
#
loop_
_entity_poly.entity_id
_entity_poly.type
_entity_poly.pdbx_seq_one_letter_code
_entity_poly.pdbx_strand_id
1 'polypeptide(L)'
;VCAMLKIRVAARLMSWESGILPLSTGCWAKGMRQLSRMAPMVSSRVPSFRRFSAHAAQVAHTPHSFATLEDRDVDFFRKILGNSGVITDVDDLENFNVDWMRKYRGHATVALRPRETDQIAAILKYCNERRLAVVPQGGNTGLVGGSVPVRDEIVLSTSLLNRILSFDPVSGVLVCEAGCVLQALDAFLEARGFAMPLDLGAKGSCQIGGNVSTNAGGLRLLRYGSLHGTVLGIEAVLADGTVLDALSSLRKDNTGYDLKQLFIGAEGTLGIVTKVSIAVPRRPKSVQVAMVACDSFEGVLAAAALAHAHLSEVLSALEFLDQESMDLVLREIPGT
;
A
#
# COMPACT_ATOMS: atom_id res chain seq x y z
N VAL A 1 15.11 -20.05 -19.76
CA VAL A 1 15.35 -18.71 -19.17
C VAL A 1 15.25 -18.89 -17.68
N CYS A 2 16.23 -18.45 -16.88
CA CYS A 2 16.16 -18.64 -15.43
C CYS A 2 15.43 -17.48 -14.74
N ALA A 3 15.40 -16.31 -15.36
CA ALA A 3 14.85 -15.10 -14.78
C ALA A 3 14.42 -14.05 -15.82
N MET A 4 13.45 -13.21 -15.46
CA MET A 4 13.12 -11.97 -16.16
C MET A 4 13.25 -10.76 -15.23
N LEU A 5 13.92 -9.72 -15.73
CA LEU A 5 14.05 -8.42 -15.08
C LEU A 5 13.16 -7.40 -15.80
N LYS A 6 12.23 -6.79 -15.07
CA LYS A 6 11.38 -5.71 -15.56
C LYS A 6 11.96 -4.36 -15.14
N ILE A 7 12.41 -3.58 -16.12
CA ILE A 7 12.98 -2.24 -15.91
C ILE A 7 11.97 -1.21 -16.39
N ARG A 8 11.60 -0.25 -15.54
CA ARG A 8 10.73 0.87 -15.91
C ARG A 8 11.48 2.19 -15.82
N VAL A 9 11.41 2.98 -16.89
CA VAL A 9 11.99 4.32 -16.99
C VAL A 9 10.87 5.35 -17.05
N ALA A 10 11.05 6.47 -16.36
CA ALA A 10 10.14 7.62 -16.31
C ALA A 10 10.94 8.90 -16.53
N ALA A 11 10.75 9.54 -17.70
CA ALA A 11 11.50 10.73 -18.10
C ALA A 11 10.59 11.95 -18.30
N ARG A 12 11.14 13.13 -17.97
CA ARG A 12 10.58 14.42 -18.37
C ARG A 12 11.32 14.86 -19.62
N LEU A 13 10.63 14.87 -20.77
CA LEU A 13 11.17 15.55 -21.96
C LEU A 13 11.32 17.04 -21.61
N MET A 14 12.56 17.52 -21.52
CA MET A 14 12.85 18.95 -21.56
C MET A 14 12.54 19.41 -22.97
N SER A 15 11.40 20.06 -23.17
CA SER A 15 11.16 20.82 -24.41
C SER A 15 12.01 22.08 -24.32
N TRP A 16 13.19 22.04 -24.95
CA TRP A 16 13.91 23.25 -25.31
C TRP A 16 13.44 23.63 -26.71
N GLU A 17 12.68 24.72 -26.83
CA GLU A 17 12.47 25.38 -28.11
C GLU A 17 13.78 26.06 -28.52
N SER A 18 14.64 25.35 -29.23
CA SER A 18 15.62 25.90 -30.17
C SER A 18 16.46 24.80 -30.80
N GLY A 19 16.45 24.75 -32.14
CA GLY A 19 17.53 24.14 -32.93
C GLY A 19 17.38 22.65 -33.22
N ILE A 20 16.88 22.34 -34.41
CA ILE A 20 16.95 21.02 -35.02
C ILE A 20 18.42 20.64 -35.23
N LEU A 21 18.85 19.53 -34.65
CA LEU A 21 19.97 18.72 -35.15
C LEU A 21 19.53 17.25 -35.15
N PRO A 22 19.68 16.52 -36.28
CA PRO A 22 19.20 15.15 -36.37
C PRO A 22 20.14 14.21 -35.60
N LEU A 23 19.61 13.53 -34.57
CA LEU A 23 20.28 12.40 -33.94
C LEU A 23 20.17 11.18 -34.86
N SER A 24 21.32 10.70 -35.33
CA SER A 24 21.44 9.51 -36.16
C SER A 24 21.08 8.25 -35.37
N THR A 25 20.14 7.48 -35.92
CA THR A 25 19.84 6.11 -35.51
C THR A 25 20.97 5.19 -35.97
N GLY A 26 21.92 4.88 -35.10
CA GLY A 26 23.02 4.01 -35.50
C GLY A 26 24.06 3.72 -34.43
N CYS A 27 23.67 3.16 -33.28
CA CYS A 27 24.63 2.47 -32.40
C CYS A 27 23.93 1.52 -31.41
N TRP A 28 23.15 0.56 -31.93
CA TRP A 28 22.57 -0.54 -31.14
C TRP A 28 22.84 -1.87 -31.82
N ALA A 29 24.11 -2.17 -32.10
CA ALA A 29 24.53 -3.49 -32.59
C ALA A 29 26.06 -3.64 -32.55
N LYS A 30 26.69 -3.61 -31.37
CA LYS A 30 28.11 -4.03 -31.18
C LYS A 30 28.47 -4.07 -29.69
N GLY A 31 27.98 -5.08 -28.99
CA GLY A 31 28.34 -5.30 -27.57
C GLY A 31 28.04 -6.69 -27.02
N MET A 32 27.54 -7.63 -27.84
CA MET A 32 27.11 -8.96 -27.38
C MET A 32 27.85 -10.11 -28.08
N ARG A 33 29.17 -9.98 -28.27
CA ARG A 33 30.02 -11.11 -28.68
C ARG A 33 31.36 -11.02 -27.99
N GLN A 34 31.40 -11.50 -26.76
CA GLN A 34 32.56 -12.16 -26.15
C GLN A 34 32.18 -12.48 -24.72
N LEU A 35 32.08 -13.77 -24.40
CA LEU A 35 32.41 -14.42 -23.12
C LEU A 35 31.84 -15.84 -23.16
N SER A 36 32.38 -16.63 -24.08
CA SER A 36 32.31 -18.09 -23.99
C SER A 36 33.63 -18.56 -23.38
N ARG A 37 33.52 -19.45 -22.38
CA ARG A 37 34.56 -20.24 -21.72
C ARG A 37 35.08 -19.65 -20.41
N MET A 38 34.51 -20.13 -19.31
CA MET A 38 35.26 -20.74 -18.19
C MET A 38 34.27 -21.45 -17.25
N ALA A 39 34.55 -22.71 -16.96
CA ALA A 39 33.92 -23.56 -15.94
C ALA A 39 34.89 -24.72 -15.63
N PRO A 40 34.77 -25.46 -14.51
CA PRO A 40 34.12 -25.14 -13.22
C PRO A 40 34.97 -25.54 -11.99
N MET A 41 34.59 -25.07 -10.79
CA MET A 41 34.54 -25.93 -9.59
C MET A 41 33.93 -25.14 -8.41
N VAL A 42 32.62 -25.28 -8.16
CA VAL A 42 32.04 -24.98 -6.85
C VAL A 42 30.99 -26.03 -6.51
N SER A 43 31.17 -26.62 -5.33
CA SER A 43 30.37 -27.69 -4.75
C SER A 43 28.88 -27.31 -4.66
N SER A 44 28.03 -28.15 -5.23
CA SER A 44 26.57 -28.06 -5.12
C SER A 44 26.11 -28.53 -3.73
N ARG A 45 25.77 -27.58 -2.86
CA ARG A 45 24.80 -27.83 -1.78
C ARG A 45 23.60 -26.94 -2.00
N VAL A 46 22.59 -27.50 -2.65
CA VAL A 46 21.24 -26.93 -2.69
C VAL A 46 20.72 -26.90 -1.26
N PRO A 47 20.43 -25.73 -0.66
CA PRO A 47 19.78 -25.70 0.64
C PRO A 47 18.40 -26.33 0.49
N SER A 48 18.02 -27.21 1.41
CA SER A 48 16.67 -27.78 1.39
C SER A 48 15.65 -26.65 1.46
N PHE A 49 14.66 -26.71 0.57
CA PHE A 49 13.47 -25.86 0.66
C PHE A 49 12.86 -26.03 2.05
N ARG A 50 13.01 -25.03 2.91
CA ARG A 50 12.22 -24.95 4.13
C ARG A 50 10.78 -24.77 3.69
N ARG A 51 9.97 -25.83 3.82
CA ARG A 51 8.53 -25.71 3.78
C ARG A 51 8.11 -24.76 4.90
N PHE A 52 7.80 -23.51 4.54
CA PHE A 52 7.02 -22.65 5.42
C PHE A 52 5.59 -23.21 5.44
N SER A 53 5.35 -24.22 6.28
CA SER A 53 3.99 -24.60 6.60
C SER A 53 3.40 -23.44 7.38
N ALA A 54 2.43 -22.74 6.79
CA ALA A 54 1.54 -21.84 7.51
C ALA A 54 0.62 -22.71 8.37
N HIS A 55 1.14 -23.26 9.46
CA HIS A 55 0.26 -23.61 10.56
C HIS A 55 -0.29 -22.28 11.05
N ALA A 56 -1.62 -22.09 10.96
CA ALA A 56 -2.30 -21.07 11.73
C ALA A 56 -1.95 -21.35 13.19
N ALA A 57 -0.93 -20.65 13.70
CA ALA A 57 -0.58 -20.77 15.10
C ALA A 57 -1.83 -20.36 15.87
N GLN A 58 -2.34 -21.24 16.72
CA GLN A 58 -3.27 -20.83 17.76
C GLN A 58 -2.54 -19.76 18.56
N VAL A 59 -2.89 -18.51 18.32
CA VAL A 59 -2.27 -17.36 18.99
C VAL A 59 -2.53 -17.55 20.48
N ALA A 60 -1.44 -17.72 21.24
CA ALA A 60 -1.53 -17.97 22.67
C ALA A 60 -2.35 -16.85 23.35
N HIS A 61 -3.44 -17.25 23.97
CA HIS A 61 -4.40 -16.37 24.62
C HIS A 61 -3.72 -15.52 25.71
N THR A 62 -3.57 -14.22 25.46
CA THR A 62 -3.38 -13.27 26.57
C THR A 62 -4.76 -12.96 27.14
N PRO A 63 -5.03 -13.23 28.42
CA PRO A 63 -6.33 -12.96 29.02
C PRO A 63 -6.48 -11.45 29.24
N HIS A 64 -6.93 -10.74 28.21
CA HIS A 64 -7.54 -9.43 28.36
C HIS A 64 -9.04 -9.61 28.17
N SER A 65 -9.81 -9.41 29.25
CA SER A 65 -11.27 -9.48 29.23
C SER A 65 -11.84 -8.19 28.63
N PHE A 66 -11.76 -8.07 27.31
CA PHE A 66 -12.66 -7.17 26.60
C PHE A 66 -14.11 -7.52 26.96
N ALA A 67 -14.96 -6.52 27.05
CA ALA A 67 -16.39 -6.74 27.24
C ALA A 67 -16.96 -7.43 25.99
N THR A 68 -18.00 -8.23 26.20
CA THR A 68 -18.80 -8.76 25.11
C THR A 68 -19.75 -7.68 24.61
N LEU A 69 -19.91 -7.61 23.30
CA LEU A 69 -20.87 -6.72 22.65
C LEU A 69 -22.30 -7.10 23.04
N GLU A 70 -23.10 -6.09 23.40
CA GLU A 70 -24.53 -6.22 23.75
C GLU A 70 -25.40 -5.39 22.80
N ASP A 71 -26.71 -5.67 22.74
CA ASP A 71 -27.65 -4.94 21.88
C ASP A 71 -27.64 -3.42 22.11
N ARG A 72 -27.45 -2.98 23.36
CA ARG A 72 -27.33 -1.56 23.72
C ARG A 72 -26.14 -0.87 23.04
N ASP A 73 -25.06 -1.61 22.77
CA ASP A 73 -23.87 -1.09 22.11
C ASP A 73 -24.17 -0.87 20.62
N VAL A 74 -24.85 -1.84 20.00
CA VAL A 74 -25.32 -1.76 18.61
C VAL A 74 -26.28 -0.58 18.43
N ASP A 75 -27.21 -0.39 19.35
CA ASP A 75 -28.14 0.74 19.33
C ASP A 75 -27.43 2.09 19.53
N PHE A 76 -26.36 2.13 20.33
CA PHE A 76 -25.52 3.31 20.43
C PHE A 76 -24.87 3.63 19.07
N PHE A 77 -24.28 2.64 18.39
CA PHE A 77 -23.68 2.86 17.07
C PHE A 77 -24.71 3.29 16.02
N ARG A 78 -25.93 2.74 16.05
CA ARG A 78 -27.02 3.17 15.15
C ARG A 78 -27.41 4.63 15.34
N LYS A 79 -27.35 5.16 16.57
CA LYS A 79 -27.61 6.59 16.84
C LYS A 79 -26.56 7.50 16.19
N ILE A 80 -25.30 7.05 16.10
CA ILE A 80 -24.20 7.83 15.51
C ILE A 80 -24.18 7.71 13.98
N LEU A 81 -24.36 6.49 13.47
CA LEU A 81 -24.10 6.15 12.07
C LEU A 81 -25.37 6.02 11.22
N GLY A 82 -26.54 5.99 11.86
CA GLY A 82 -27.78 5.53 11.24
C GLY A 82 -27.74 4.03 10.95
N ASN A 83 -28.89 3.49 10.50
CA ASN A 83 -29.02 2.04 10.24
C ASN A 83 -28.07 1.55 9.14
N SER A 84 -27.83 2.36 8.11
CA SER A 84 -26.97 1.96 6.98
C SER A 84 -25.47 1.89 7.32
N GLY A 85 -25.06 2.49 8.44
CA GLY A 85 -23.66 2.50 8.87
C GLY A 85 -23.29 1.39 9.85
N VAL A 86 -24.25 0.56 10.26
CA VAL A 86 -24.05 -0.59 11.15
C VAL A 86 -24.45 -1.87 10.42
N ILE A 87 -23.48 -2.74 10.17
CA ILE A 87 -23.68 -4.01 9.50
C ILE A 87 -23.72 -5.12 10.56
N THR A 88 -24.83 -5.84 10.62
CA THR A 88 -25.03 -6.98 11.54
C THR A 88 -25.53 -8.24 10.82
N ASP A 89 -25.82 -8.13 9.53
CA ASP A 89 -26.23 -9.27 8.71
C ASP A 89 -25.04 -10.23 8.53
N VAL A 90 -25.28 -11.52 8.71
CA VAL A 90 -24.22 -12.54 8.73
C VAL A 90 -23.55 -12.68 7.37
N ASP A 91 -24.32 -12.58 6.28
CA ASP A 91 -23.78 -12.73 4.92
C ASP A 91 -22.94 -11.49 4.54
N ASP A 92 -23.38 -10.29 4.95
CA ASP A 92 -22.60 -9.06 4.71
C ASP A 92 -21.29 -9.02 5.53
N LEU A 93 -21.32 -9.52 6.76
CA LEU A 93 -20.17 -9.58 7.67
C LEU A 93 -19.03 -10.48 7.18
N GLU A 94 -19.33 -11.44 6.31
CA GLU A 94 -18.33 -12.33 5.72
C GLU A 94 -17.20 -11.55 5.02
N ASN A 95 -17.53 -10.44 4.35
CA ASN A 95 -16.56 -9.58 3.68
C ASN A 95 -15.58 -8.87 4.62
N PHE A 96 -15.97 -8.71 5.89
CA PHE A 96 -15.16 -8.08 6.94
C PHE A 96 -14.38 -9.10 7.75
N ASN A 97 -14.88 -10.34 7.85
CA ASN A 97 -14.31 -11.39 8.68
C ASN A 97 -13.22 -12.21 7.97
N VAL A 98 -13.22 -12.29 6.64
CA VAL A 98 -12.24 -13.10 5.90
C VAL A 98 -11.15 -12.23 5.27
N ASP A 99 -9.88 -12.62 5.45
CA ASP A 99 -8.75 -11.88 4.89
C ASP A 99 -8.60 -12.13 3.38
N TRP A 100 -7.78 -11.31 2.72
CA TRP A 100 -7.53 -11.40 1.28
C TRP A 100 -7.06 -12.78 0.82
N MET A 101 -6.19 -13.44 1.58
CA MET A 101 -5.66 -14.75 1.22
C MET A 101 -6.58 -15.91 1.65
N ARG A 102 -7.70 -15.62 2.33
CA ARG A 102 -8.60 -16.63 2.93
C ARG A 102 -7.89 -17.59 3.88
N LYS A 103 -6.84 -17.12 4.56
CA LYS A 103 -6.08 -17.86 5.58
C LYS A 103 -6.61 -17.60 6.99
N TYR A 104 -7.19 -16.43 7.22
CA TYR A 104 -7.70 -15.99 8.51
C TYR A 104 -9.18 -15.64 8.38
N ARG A 105 -9.95 -16.08 9.38
CA ARG A 105 -11.38 -15.80 9.50
C ARG A 105 -11.66 -15.38 10.93
N GLY A 106 -12.20 -14.19 11.10
CA GLY A 106 -12.71 -13.68 12.37
C GLY A 106 -14.19 -14.00 12.61
N HIS A 107 -14.71 -13.52 13.73
CA HIS A 107 -16.07 -13.75 14.20
C HIS A 107 -16.78 -12.47 14.65
N ALA A 108 -16.45 -11.32 14.04
CA ALA A 108 -17.15 -10.08 14.32
C ALA A 108 -18.64 -10.22 13.99
N THR A 109 -19.47 -9.78 14.93
CA THR A 109 -20.94 -9.72 14.79
C THR A 109 -21.42 -8.32 14.40
N VAL A 110 -20.51 -7.34 14.36
CA VAL A 110 -20.79 -5.95 13.95
C VAL A 110 -19.62 -5.37 13.18
N ALA A 111 -19.92 -4.75 12.04
CA ALA A 111 -19.02 -3.85 11.33
C ALA A 111 -19.62 -2.44 11.22
N LEU A 112 -18.79 -1.42 11.46
CA LEU A 112 -19.17 -0.02 11.51
C LEU A 112 -18.57 0.72 10.31
N ARG A 113 -19.36 1.58 9.67
CA ARG A 113 -18.97 2.35 8.47
C ARG A 113 -19.20 3.86 8.68
N PRO A 114 -18.34 4.53 9.47
CA PRO A 114 -18.37 5.99 9.64
C PRO A 114 -18.08 6.74 8.34
N ARG A 115 -18.66 7.93 8.23
CA ARG A 115 -18.51 8.89 7.13
C ARG A 115 -17.72 10.14 7.51
N GLU A 116 -17.48 10.34 8.80
CA GLU A 116 -16.82 11.53 9.34
C GLU A 116 -15.89 11.15 10.52
N THR A 117 -14.83 11.92 10.73
CA THR A 117 -13.87 11.72 11.83
C THR A 117 -14.56 11.73 13.20
N ASP A 118 -15.51 12.64 13.41
CA ASP A 118 -16.23 12.78 14.68
C ASP A 118 -17.03 11.52 15.05
N GLN A 119 -17.52 10.78 14.05
CA GLN A 119 -18.20 9.51 14.28
C GLN A 119 -17.21 8.46 14.78
N ILE A 120 -16.00 8.41 14.22
CA ILE A 120 -14.93 7.52 14.70
C ILE A 120 -14.53 7.88 16.13
N ALA A 121 -14.34 9.17 16.42
CA ALA A 121 -14.03 9.66 17.76
C ALA A 121 -15.09 9.23 18.80
N ALA A 122 -16.38 9.41 18.47
CA ALA A 122 -17.47 9.00 19.35
C ALA A 122 -17.54 7.47 19.55
N ILE A 123 -17.31 6.69 18.50
CA ILE A 123 -17.27 5.22 18.56
C ILE A 123 -16.11 4.75 19.43
N LEU A 124 -14.88 5.23 19.18
CA LEU A 124 -13.70 4.80 19.92
C LEU A 124 -13.78 5.18 21.39
N LYS A 125 -14.27 6.39 21.70
CA LYS A 125 -14.54 6.80 23.09
C LYS A 125 -15.48 5.82 23.80
N TYR A 126 -16.60 5.47 23.16
CA TYR A 126 -17.56 4.51 23.71
C TYR A 126 -16.96 3.12 23.89
N CYS A 127 -16.24 2.61 22.88
CA CYS A 127 -15.56 1.33 22.96
C CYS A 127 -14.51 1.31 24.07
N ASN A 128 -13.78 2.41 24.29
CA ASN A 128 -12.81 2.53 25.36
C ASN A 128 -13.47 2.50 26.75
N GLU A 129 -14.57 3.24 26.93
CA GLU A 129 -15.37 3.22 28.18
C GLU A 129 -15.95 1.84 28.47
N ARG A 130 -16.44 1.13 27.44
CA ARG A 130 -17.00 -0.22 27.54
C ARG A 130 -15.96 -1.33 27.54
N ARG A 131 -14.69 -1.03 27.19
CA ARG A 131 -13.63 -1.99 26.88
C ARG A 131 -14.02 -2.99 25.79
N LEU A 132 -14.61 -2.51 24.71
CA LEU A 132 -14.87 -3.27 23.49
C LEU A 132 -13.66 -3.17 22.56
N ALA A 133 -13.19 -4.31 22.04
CA ALA A 133 -12.08 -4.33 21.09
C ALA A 133 -12.52 -3.88 19.70
N VAL A 134 -11.63 -3.21 18.97
CA VAL A 134 -11.89 -2.66 17.63
C VAL A 134 -10.75 -3.05 16.69
N VAL A 135 -11.11 -3.47 15.47
CA VAL A 135 -10.17 -3.72 14.36
C VAL A 135 -10.43 -2.71 13.25
N PRO A 136 -9.51 -1.76 13.00
CA PRO A 136 -9.61 -0.86 11.87
C PRO A 136 -9.43 -1.62 10.56
N GLN A 137 -10.30 -1.38 9.57
CA GLN A 137 -10.23 -2.06 8.29
C GLN A 137 -10.37 -1.08 7.11
N GLY A 138 -9.36 -1.07 6.25
CA GLY A 138 -9.40 -0.34 4.98
C GLY A 138 -10.01 -1.20 3.86
N GLY A 139 -9.29 -1.32 2.74
CA GLY A 139 -9.68 -2.15 1.61
C GLY A 139 -9.60 -3.67 1.81
N ASN A 140 -9.25 -4.13 3.01
CA ASN A 140 -9.04 -5.55 3.36
C ASN A 140 -8.11 -6.33 2.40
N THR A 141 -7.03 -5.70 1.95
CA THR A 141 -6.02 -6.30 1.04
C THR A 141 -4.71 -6.65 1.77
N GLY A 142 -4.73 -6.68 3.11
CA GLY A 142 -3.56 -7.02 3.92
C GLY A 142 -3.20 -8.51 3.79
N LEU A 143 -1.92 -8.84 3.96
CA LEU A 143 -1.40 -10.21 3.75
C LEU A 143 -0.89 -10.88 5.03
N VAL A 144 -1.17 -10.29 6.20
CA VAL A 144 -0.64 -10.77 7.49
C VAL A 144 -1.74 -10.98 8.53
N GLY A 145 -3.02 -10.94 8.12
CA GLY A 145 -4.17 -11.13 9.02
C GLY A 145 -4.56 -9.91 9.87
N GLY A 146 -3.74 -8.85 9.89
CA GLY A 146 -4.00 -7.66 10.72
C GLY A 146 -5.23 -6.83 10.33
N SER A 147 -5.83 -7.08 9.17
CA SER A 147 -7.04 -6.37 8.71
C SER A 147 -8.35 -7.05 9.12
N VAL A 148 -8.31 -8.23 9.74
CA VAL A 148 -9.50 -8.98 10.14
C VAL A 148 -9.47 -9.30 11.64
N PRO A 149 -10.65 -9.43 12.28
CA PRO A 149 -10.73 -9.80 13.68
C PRO A 149 -10.22 -11.22 13.92
N VAL A 150 -9.78 -11.48 15.16
CA VAL A 150 -9.40 -12.84 15.61
C VAL A 150 -10.58 -13.48 16.33
N ARG A 151 -11.35 -12.68 17.07
CA ARG A 151 -12.53 -13.07 17.83
C ARG A 151 -13.72 -12.21 17.39
N ASP A 152 -14.36 -11.58 18.36
CA ASP A 152 -15.56 -10.76 18.26
C ASP A 152 -15.26 -9.26 18.26
N GLU A 153 -14.02 -8.85 17.91
CA GLU A 153 -13.68 -7.43 17.82
C GLU A 153 -14.58 -6.72 16.80
N ILE A 154 -15.01 -5.50 17.13
CA ILE A 154 -15.82 -4.68 16.22
C ILE A 154 -14.97 -4.26 15.03
N VAL A 155 -15.41 -4.54 13.82
CA VAL A 155 -14.70 -4.05 12.63
C VAL A 155 -15.09 -2.60 12.38
N LEU A 156 -14.12 -1.69 12.30
CA LEU A 156 -14.36 -0.29 11.95
C LEU A 156 -13.79 -0.01 10.56
N SER A 157 -14.68 0.06 9.57
CA SER A 157 -14.33 0.24 8.17
C SER A 157 -14.24 1.72 7.80
N THR A 158 -13.12 2.12 7.19
CA THR A 158 -12.96 3.48 6.65
C THR A 158 -13.56 3.67 5.25
N SER A 159 -14.27 2.66 4.70
CA SER A 159 -14.73 2.65 3.31
C SER A 159 -15.62 3.81 2.88
N LEU A 160 -16.30 4.49 3.81
CA LEU A 160 -17.15 5.64 3.51
C LEU A 160 -16.47 7.00 3.75
N LEU A 161 -15.25 7.01 4.29
CA LEU A 161 -14.35 8.16 4.37
C LEU A 161 -13.57 8.29 3.05
N ASN A 162 -14.24 8.60 1.95
CA ASN A 162 -13.69 8.50 0.61
C ASN A 162 -13.61 9.82 -0.18
N ARG A 163 -13.68 10.97 0.50
CA ARG A 163 -13.61 12.30 -0.12
C ARG A 163 -12.17 12.76 -0.33
N ILE A 164 -11.92 13.35 -1.50
CA ILE A 164 -10.76 14.21 -1.72
C ILE A 164 -11.10 15.58 -1.16
N LEU A 165 -10.31 16.07 -0.21
CA LEU A 165 -10.58 17.30 0.54
C LEU A 165 -9.98 18.52 -0.16
N SER A 166 -8.73 18.41 -0.62
CA SER A 166 -8.08 19.48 -1.38
C SER A 166 -6.92 18.94 -2.24
N PHE A 167 -6.57 19.70 -3.27
CA PHE A 167 -5.39 19.47 -4.08
C PHE A 167 -4.79 20.79 -4.54
N ASP A 168 -3.51 21.01 -4.25
CA ASP A 168 -2.77 22.17 -4.73
C ASP A 168 -1.92 21.79 -5.96
N PRO A 169 -2.28 22.29 -7.17
CA PRO A 169 -1.56 21.98 -8.40
C PRO A 169 -0.17 22.65 -8.51
N VAL A 170 0.15 23.59 -7.61
CA VAL A 170 1.47 24.24 -7.56
C VAL A 170 2.43 23.39 -6.75
N SER A 171 2.10 23.13 -5.47
CA SER A 171 2.95 22.34 -4.58
C SER A 171 2.87 20.83 -4.83
N GLY A 172 1.79 20.34 -5.46
CA GLY A 172 1.54 18.91 -5.62
C GLY A 172 1.17 18.24 -4.30
N VAL A 173 0.44 18.92 -3.43
CA VAL A 173 -0.07 18.34 -2.18
C VAL A 173 -1.52 17.93 -2.36
N LEU A 174 -1.81 16.66 -2.05
CA LEU A 174 -3.16 16.09 -2.01
C LEU A 174 -3.55 15.86 -0.55
N VAL A 175 -4.75 16.32 -0.16
CA VAL A 175 -5.37 16.00 1.13
C VAL A 175 -6.65 15.22 0.86
N CYS A 176 -6.77 14.05 1.48
CA CYS A 176 -7.90 13.15 1.27
C CYS A 176 -8.21 12.33 2.52
N GLU A 177 -9.40 11.75 2.54
CA GLU A 177 -9.82 10.84 3.60
C GLU A 177 -9.20 9.44 3.46
N ALA A 178 -9.06 8.75 4.58
CA ALA A 178 -8.33 7.49 4.69
C ALA A 178 -8.93 6.34 3.85
N GLY A 179 -10.21 6.39 3.54
CA GLY A 179 -10.94 5.41 2.72
C GLY A 179 -10.82 5.64 1.22
N CYS A 180 -10.14 6.69 0.75
CA CYS A 180 -9.91 6.89 -0.67
C CYS A 180 -9.11 5.73 -1.27
N VAL A 181 -9.67 5.09 -2.30
CA VAL A 181 -9.03 3.98 -3.04
C VAL A 181 -7.85 4.51 -3.85
N LEU A 182 -6.71 3.82 -3.79
CA LEU A 182 -5.46 4.27 -4.43
C LEU A 182 -5.63 4.50 -5.94
N GLN A 183 -6.34 3.61 -6.65
CA GLN A 183 -6.61 3.77 -8.08
C GLN A 183 -7.47 5.02 -8.37
N ALA A 184 -8.46 5.31 -7.54
CA ALA A 184 -9.29 6.50 -7.70
C ALA A 184 -8.48 7.79 -7.48
N LEU A 185 -7.55 7.78 -6.51
CA LEU A 185 -6.62 8.88 -6.30
C LEU A 185 -5.68 9.08 -7.49
N ASP A 186 -5.08 8.01 -8.03
CA ASP A 186 -4.20 8.14 -9.21
C ASP A 186 -4.95 8.64 -10.45
N ALA A 187 -6.20 8.18 -10.67
CA ALA A 187 -7.04 8.66 -11.76
C ALA A 187 -7.41 10.15 -11.61
N PHE A 188 -7.72 10.59 -10.38
CA PHE A 188 -7.94 12.01 -10.09
C PHE A 188 -6.72 12.88 -10.41
N LEU A 189 -5.52 12.39 -10.06
CA LEU A 189 -4.26 13.09 -10.30
C LEU A 189 -3.82 13.05 -11.77
N GLU A 190 -4.12 11.96 -12.49
CA GLU A 190 -3.78 11.79 -13.90
C GLU A 190 -4.30 12.94 -14.76
N ALA A 191 -5.58 13.28 -14.61
CA ALA A 191 -6.22 14.39 -15.31
C ALA A 191 -5.57 15.76 -15.03
N ARG A 192 -4.74 15.85 -13.98
CA ARG A 192 -4.06 17.08 -13.52
C ARG A 192 -2.55 17.05 -13.78
N GLY A 193 -2.03 15.99 -14.42
CA GLY A 193 -0.60 15.84 -14.70
C GLY A 193 0.23 15.42 -13.50
N PHE A 194 -0.38 14.73 -12.52
CA PHE A 194 0.27 14.17 -11.34
C PHE A 194 0.04 12.65 -11.25
N ALA A 195 0.73 12.00 -10.34
CA ALA A 195 0.56 10.58 -10.05
C ALA A 195 0.74 10.33 -8.55
N MET A 196 0.16 9.25 -8.02
CA MET A 196 0.46 8.83 -6.65
C MET A 196 1.95 8.41 -6.53
N PRO A 197 2.61 8.70 -5.40
CA PRO A 197 4.02 8.34 -5.18
C PRO A 197 4.21 6.82 -4.96
N LEU A 198 3.14 6.09 -4.67
CA LEU A 198 3.12 4.64 -4.55
C LEU A 198 2.18 4.01 -5.58
N ASP A 199 2.44 2.76 -5.93
CA ASP A 199 1.60 1.95 -6.81
C ASP A 199 1.83 0.47 -6.48
N LEU A 200 0.77 -0.33 -6.43
CA LEU A 200 0.82 -1.72 -5.99
C LEU A 200 -0.28 -2.57 -6.62
N GLY A 201 -0.14 -3.90 -6.58
CA GLY A 201 -1.06 -4.82 -7.27
C GLY A 201 -2.52 -4.67 -6.83
N ALA A 202 -2.75 -4.38 -5.56
CA ALA A 202 -4.08 -4.20 -4.97
C ALA A 202 -4.69 -2.79 -5.15
N LYS A 203 -4.14 -1.94 -6.05
CA LYS A 203 -4.53 -0.51 -6.19
C LYS A 203 -6.04 -0.26 -6.36
N GLY A 204 -6.76 -1.23 -6.95
CA GLY A 204 -8.20 -1.12 -7.19
C GLY A 204 -9.06 -1.25 -5.93
N SER A 205 -8.49 -1.73 -4.83
CA SER A 205 -9.22 -1.95 -3.58
C SER A 205 -8.52 -1.37 -2.36
N CYS A 206 -7.18 -1.29 -2.34
CA CYS A 206 -6.45 -0.74 -1.20
C CYS A 206 -6.77 0.75 -1.03
N GLN A 207 -6.89 1.17 0.23
CA GLN A 207 -7.23 2.54 0.60
C GLN A 207 -6.02 3.24 1.20
N ILE A 208 -5.94 4.56 1.03
CA ILE A 208 -4.74 5.35 1.39
C ILE A 208 -4.41 5.27 2.89
N GLY A 209 -5.41 5.23 3.77
CA GLY A 209 -5.23 5.04 5.20
C GLY A 209 -4.59 3.68 5.51
N GLY A 210 -5.06 2.62 4.86
CA GLY A 210 -4.44 1.30 4.96
C GLY A 210 -3.00 1.30 4.44
N ASN A 211 -2.73 1.98 3.31
CA ASN A 211 -1.36 2.09 2.80
C ASN A 211 -0.43 2.80 3.80
N VAL A 212 -0.90 3.88 4.44
CA VAL A 212 -0.17 4.59 5.49
C VAL A 212 0.06 3.68 6.70
N SER A 213 -1.00 3.05 7.22
CA SER A 213 -0.91 2.18 8.39
C SER A 213 0.01 0.98 8.21
N THR A 214 0.20 0.48 6.99
CA THR A 214 1.13 -0.61 6.70
C THR A 214 2.48 -0.14 6.13
N ASN A 215 2.72 1.17 6.03
CA ASN A 215 3.87 1.76 5.32
C ASN A 215 4.11 1.08 3.94
N ALA A 216 3.06 1.02 3.12
CA ALA A 216 3.10 0.31 1.86
C ALA A 216 4.21 0.84 0.95
N GLY A 217 5.03 -0.07 0.41
CA GLY A 217 6.08 0.25 -0.57
C GLY A 217 5.56 0.21 -2.00
N GLY A 218 5.70 -0.96 -2.63
CA GLY A 218 5.18 -1.21 -3.98
C GLY A 218 6.15 -0.84 -5.10
N LEU A 219 5.61 -0.87 -6.32
CA LEU A 219 6.34 -0.93 -7.60
C LEU A 219 7.12 0.34 -7.96
N ARG A 220 6.95 1.42 -7.19
CA ARG A 220 7.57 2.73 -7.45
C ARG A 220 8.39 3.26 -6.28
N LEU A 221 8.56 2.45 -5.23
CA LEU A 221 9.33 2.82 -4.03
C LEU A 221 10.76 3.21 -4.39
N LEU A 222 11.38 2.52 -5.37
CA LEU A 222 12.73 2.83 -5.84
C LEU A 222 12.92 4.31 -6.23
N ARG A 223 11.88 4.95 -6.76
CA ARG A 223 11.95 6.33 -7.25
C ARG A 223 11.41 7.37 -6.29
N TYR A 224 10.28 7.06 -5.64
CA TYR A 224 9.58 8.05 -4.82
C TYR A 224 9.78 7.84 -3.32
N GLY A 225 10.42 6.74 -2.93
CA GLY A 225 10.75 6.43 -1.54
C GLY A 225 9.57 5.91 -0.74
N SER A 226 9.76 5.90 0.58
CA SER A 226 8.78 5.44 1.57
C SER A 226 7.68 6.48 1.84
N LEU A 227 6.54 6.01 2.34
CA LEU A 227 5.48 6.87 2.88
C LEU A 227 5.97 7.76 4.04
N HIS A 228 6.99 7.33 4.81
CA HIS A 228 7.62 8.18 5.82
C HIS A 228 8.16 9.52 5.27
N GLY A 229 8.53 9.58 3.98
CA GLY A 229 9.05 10.79 3.34
C GLY A 229 8.04 11.53 2.45
N THR A 230 6.97 10.87 2.01
CA THR A 230 5.98 11.43 1.07
C THR A 230 4.68 11.86 1.75
N VAL A 231 4.29 11.23 2.87
CA VAL A 231 3.21 11.71 3.73
C VAL A 231 3.69 12.98 4.45
N LEU A 232 2.94 14.06 4.32
CA LEU A 232 3.24 15.35 4.94
C LEU A 232 2.53 15.52 6.28
N GLY A 233 1.33 14.93 6.42
CA GLY A 233 0.52 15.02 7.62
C GLY A 233 -0.57 13.96 7.66
N ILE A 234 -1.12 13.73 8.84
CA ILE A 234 -2.26 12.84 9.06
C ILE A 234 -3.22 13.46 10.07
N GLU A 235 -4.49 13.10 9.98
CA GLU A 235 -5.42 13.15 11.09
C GLU A 235 -5.66 11.72 11.57
N ALA A 236 -5.65 11.49 12.87
CA ALA A 236 -5.92 10.18 13.45
C ALA A 236 -6.77 10.28 14.71
N VAL A 237 -7.54 9.24 15.00
CA VAL A 237 -8.32 9.11 16.24
C VAL A 237 -7.66 8.06 17.14
N LEU A 238 -7.31 8.46 18.36
CA LEU A 238 -6.73 7.59 19.37
C LEU A 238 -7.80 6.68 20.01
N ALA A 239 -7.36 5.64 20.73
CA ALA A 239 -8.26 4.67 21.33
C ALA A 239 -9.30 5.28 22.28
N ASP A 240 -8.98 6.38 22.97
CA ASP A 240 -9.90 7.10 23.88
C ASP A 240 -10.88 8.05 23.17
N GLY A 241 -10.79 8.13 21.82
CA GLY A 241 -11.58 9.03 20.99
C GLY A 241 -10.94 10.42 20.77
N THR A 242 -9.77 10.70 21.33
CA THR A 242 -9.04 11.94 21.07
C THR A 242 -8.67 12.05 19.60
N VAL A 243 -9.02 13.16 18.95
CA VAL A 243 -8.59 13.46 17.58
C VAL A 243 -7.21 14.13 17.62
N LEU A 244 -6.20 13.44 17.10
CA LEU A 244 -4.88 14.00 16.85
C LEU A 244 -4.88 14.66 15.47
N ASP A 245 -4.82 15.99 15.47
CA ASP A 245 -4.61 16.76 14.24
C ASP A 245 -3.11 17.03 14.03
N ALA A 246 -2.50 16.24 13.16
CA ALA A 246 -1.16 16.46 12.62
C ALA A 246 -1.22 16.62 11.09
N LEU A 247 -2.32 17.17 10.56
CA LEU A 247 -2.64 17.23 9.13
C LEU A 247 -1.95 18.41 8.44
N SER A 248 -0.61 18.42 8.49
CA SER A 248 0.20 19.42 7.80
C SER A 248 0.21 19.21 6.27
N SER A 249 0.21 20.32 5.52
CA SER A 249 0.45 20.35 4.07
C SER A 249 1.83 20.92 3.72
N LEU A 250 2.69 21.15 4.72
CA LEU A 250 4.01 21.75 4.53
C LEU A 250 5.04 20.69 4.13
N ARG A 251 5.90 21.05 3.17
CA ARG A 251 7.00 20.16 2.76
C ARG A 251 8.10 20.03 3.82
N LYS A 252 8.27 21.06 4.64
CA LYS A 252 9.22 21.14 5.74
C LYS A 252 8.53 21.79 6.93
N ASP A 253 8.55 21.10 8.06
CA ASP A 253 7.97 21.58 9.30
C ASP A 253 8.72 20.91 10.47
N ASN A 254 9.42 21.72 11.26
CA ASN A 254 10.29 21.27 12.36
C ASN A 254 9.81 21.82 13.72
N THR A 255 8.51 22.10 13.87
CA THR A 255 7.95 22.64 15.12
C THR A 255 7.58 21.54 16.12
N GLY A 256 8.58 20.79 16.60
CA GLY A 256 8.41 19.73 17.61
C GLY A 256 8.62 18.32 17.05
N TYR A 257 8.02 17.32 17.70
CA TYR A 257 8.13 15.92 17.29
C TYR A 257 7.27 15.62 16.06
N ASP A 258 7.79 14.79 15.16
CA ASP A 258 7.07 14.39 13.96
C ASP A 258 6.11 13.21 14.26
N LEU A 259 5.03 13.51 15.00
CA LEU A 259 4.12 12.49 15.54
C LEU A 259 3.48 11.60 14.47
N LYS A 260 3.29 12.11 13.24
CA LYS A 260 2.71 11.31 12.14
C LYS A 260 3.53 10.06 11.85
N GLN A 261 4.84 10.10 12.09
CA GLN A 261 5.74 8.97 11.82
C GLN A 261 5.40 7.74 12.64
N LEU A 262 4.85 7.93 13.85
CA LEU A 262 4.45 6.82 14.72
C LEU A 262 3.26 6.03 14.15
N PHE A 263 2.41 6.66 13.33
CA PHE A 263 1.22 6.03 12.74
C PHE A 263 1.51 5.37 11.38
N ILE A 264 2.58 5.80 10.70
CA ILE A 264 3.02 5.19 9.44
C ILE A 264 3.67 3.85 9.77
N GLY A 265 3.03 2.75 9.40
CA GLY A 265 3.46 1.40 9.79
C GLY A 265 2.96 0.91 11.14
N ALA A 266 2.04 1.63 11.80
CA ALA A 266 1.47 1.21 13.09
C ALA A 266 0.39 0.13 13.00
N GLU A 267 -0.09 -0.18 11.79
CA GLU A 267 -1.09 -1.21 11.53
C GLU A 267 -2.39 -1.03 12.35
N GLY A 268 -2.77 0.22 12.62
CA GLY A 268 -3.99 0.56 13.37
C GLY A 268 -3.90 0.39 14.90
N THR A 269 -2.74 -0.03 15.42
CA THR A 269 -2.57 -0.35 16.86
C THR A 269 -2.43 0.87 17.78
N LEU A 270 -2.06 2.03 17.22
CA LEU A 270 -1.89 3.29 17.96
C LEU A 270 -3.06 4.27 17.77
N GLY A 271 -3.96 3.97 16.84
CA GLY A 271 -5.08 4.82 16.45
C GLY A 271 -5.48 4.61 14.99
N ILE A 272 -6.60 5.23 14.60
CA ILE A 272 -7.20 5.10 13.28
C ILE A 272 -6.91 6.35 12.47
N VAL A 273 -6.12 6.22 11.41
CA VAL A 273 -5.89 7.31 10.44
C VAL A 273 -7.20 7.62 9.71
N THR A 274 -7.65 8.88 9.75
CA THR A 274 -8.90 9.35 9.14
C THR A 274 -8.68 10.24 7.93
N LYS A 275 -7.58 11.01 7.91
CA LYS A 275 -7.18 11.85 6.77
C LYS A 275 -5.69 11.78 6.54
N VAL A 276 -5.27 11.97 5.28
CA VAL A 276 -3.88 11.93 4.85
C VAL A 276 -3.60 13.13 3.96
N SER A 277 -2.51 13.83 4.26
CA SER A 277 -1.88 14.83 3.41
C SER A 277 -0.60 14.23 2.82
N ILE A 278 -0.48 14.20 1.49
CA ILE A 278 0.60 13.50 0.78
C ILE A 278 1.15 14.35 -0.37
N ALA A 279 2.49 14.40 -0.48
CA ALA A 279 3.19 15.00 -1.60
C ALA A 279 3.17 14.05 -2.79
N VAL A 280 2.61 14.49 -3.91
CA VAL A 280 2.44 13.68 -5.12
C VAL A 280 3.37 14.16 -6.24
N PRO A 281 4.11 13.25 -6.91
CA PRO A 281 4.97 13.62 -8.01
C PRO A 281 4.19 14.04 -9.26
N ARG A 282 4.87 14.80 -10.13
CA ARG A 282 4.38 15.04 -11.50
C ARG A 282 4.32 13.71 -12.26
N ARG A 283 3.28 13.55 -13.09
CA ARG A 283 3.17 12.39 -13.98
C ARG A 283 4.29 12.49 -15.03
N PRO A 284 5.11 11.45 -15.23
CA PRO A 284 6.15 11.45 -16.25
C PRO A 284 5.54 11.62 -17.65
N LYS A 285 6.20 12.40 -18.52
CA LYS A 285 5.75 12.59 -19.91
C LYS A 285 6.04 11.37 -20.79
N SER A 286 7.06 10.60 -20.44
CA SER A 286 7.43 9.38 -21.15
C SER A 286 7.68 8.26 -20.14
N VAL A 287 7.14 7.08 -20.46
CA VAL A 287 7.34 5.86 -19.69
C VAL A 287 7.78 4.76 -20.66
N GLN A 288 8.88 4.09 -20.35
CA GLN A 288 9.38 2.92 -21.10
C GLN A 288 9.48 1.73 -20.16
N VAL A 289 9.16 0.53 -20.66
CA VAL A 289 9.29 -0.73 -19.92
C VAL A 289 10.09 -1.70 -20.77
N ALA A 290 11.14 -2.28 -20.20
CA ALA A 290 11.91 -3.36 -20.80
C ALA A 290 11.77 -4.63 -19.96
N MET A 291 11.53 -5.76 -20.61
CA MET A 291 11.60 -7.11 -20.03
C MET A 291 12.87 -7.76 -20.53
N VAL A 292 13.80 -8.08 -19.63
CA VAL A 292 15.12 -8.63 -19.96
C VAL A 292 15.22 -10.04 -19.42
N ALA A 293 15.39 -11.03 -20.31
CA ALA A 293 15.66 -12.40 -19.92
C ALA A 293 17.13 -12.55 -19.49
N CYS A 294 17.36 -13.24 -18.37
CA CYS A 294 18.70 -13.56 -17.87
C CYS A 294 18.84 -15.08 -17.66
N ASP A 295 20.01 -15.62 -18.00
CA ASP A 295 20.30 -17.05 -17.88
C ASP A 295 20.67 -17.47 -16.44
N SER A 296 20.98 -16.52 -15.57
CA SER A 296 21.27 -16.75 -14.15
C SER A 296 20.91 -15.55 -13.28
N PHE A 297 20.91 -15.74 -11.97
CA PHE A 297 20.69 -14.66 -11.00
C PHE A 297 21.85 -13.64 -11.01
N GLU A 298 23.09 -14.07 -11.25
CA GLU A 298 24.23 -13.17 -11.44
C GLU A 298 24.02 -12.24 -12.65
N GLY A 299 23.40 -12.77 -13.72
CA GLY A 299 23.00 -11.96 -14.88
C GLY A 299 21.98 -10.89 -14.52
N VAL A 300 21.01 -11.21 -13.64
CA VAL A 300 20.04 -10.23 -13.11
C VAL A 300 20.74 -9.13 -12.32
N LEU A 301 21.68 -9.49 -11.43
CA LEU A 301 22.43 -8.52 -10.64
C LEU A 301 23.29 -7.61 -11.53
N ALA A 302 23.94 -8.17 -12.55
CA ALA A 302 24.70 -7.38 -13.53
C ALA A 302 23.80 -6.42 -14.32
N ALA A 303 22.62 -6.89 -14.77
CA ALA A 303 21.64 -6.04 -15.45
C ALA A 303 21.11 -4.92 -14.54
N ALA A 304 20.87 -5.21 -13.27
CA ALA A 304 20.45 -4.21 -12.29
C ALA A 304 21.54 -3.15 -12.03
N ALA A 305 22.80 -3.57 -11.89
CA ALA A 305 23.92 -2.64 -11.76
C ALA A 305 24.06 -1.72 -12.98
N LEU A 306 23.93 -2.25 -14.19
CA LEU A 306 23.91 -1.47 -15.42
C LEU A 306 22.72 -0.51 -15.48
N ALA A 307 21.52 -0.95 -15.08
CA ALA A 307 20.33 -0.10 -15.02
C ALA A 307 20.55 1.08 -14.07
N HIS A 308 21.10 0.85 -12.88
CA HIS A 308 21.43 1.92 -11.95
C HIS A 308 22.48 2.90 -12.53
N ALA A 309 23.55 2.37 -13.13
CA ALA A 309 24.64 3.19 -13.67
C ALA A 309 24.22 4.04 -14.88
N HIS A 310 23.39 3.49 -15.77
CA HIS A 310 23.06 4.13 -17.05
C HIS A 310 21.70 4.83 -17.10
N LEU A 311 20.74 4.43 -16.24
CA LEU A 311 19.41 5.03 -16.20
C LEU A 311 19.22 5.97 -14.99
N SER A 312 20.01 5.80 -13.93
CA SER A 312 20.14 6.75 -12.82
C SER A 312 18.78 7.34 -12.39
N GLU A 313 18.57 8.64 -12.59
CA GLU A 313 17.43 9.41 -12.14
C GLU A 313 16.17 9.17 -12.94
N VAL A 314 16.19 8.46 -14.06
CA VAL A 314 14.98 8.11 -14.81
C VAL A 314 14.51 6.69 -14.49
N LEU A 315 15.30 5.87 -13.81
CA LEU A 315 14.87 4.57 -13.31
C LEU A 315 13.70 4.75 -12.33
N SER A 316 12.67 3.91 -12.46
CA SER A 316 11.44 4.03 -11.68
C SER A 316 10.88 2.74 -11.11
N ALA A 317 11.25 1.60 -11.67
CA ALA A 317 11.00 0.28 -11.11
C ALA A 317 12.07 -0.70 -11.61
N LEU A 318 12.40 -1.68 -10.77
CA LEU A 318 13.26 -2.80 -11.09
C LEU A 318 12.72 -4.03 -10.36
N GLU A 319 12.03 -4.91 -11.09
CA GLU A 319 11.36 -6.08 -10.54
C GLU A 319 11.96 -7.36 -11.13
N PHE A 320 12.05 -8.42 -10.33
CA PHE A 320 12.53 -9.74 -10.75
C PHE A 320 11.40 -10.76 -10.69
N LEU A 321 11.35 -11.64 -11.68
CA LEU A 321 10.46 -12.81 -11.72
C LEU A 321 11.29 -14.03 -12.13
N ASP A 322 11.11 -15.15 -11.45
CA ASP A 322 11.68 -16.44 -11.87
C ASP A 322 10.78 -17.14 -12.92
N GLN A 323 11.29 -18.24 -13.48
CA GLN A 323 10.57 -19.00 -14.50
C GLN A 323 9.27 -19.61 -13.95
N GLU A 324 9.28 -20.14 -12.72
CA GLU A 324 8.08 -20.74 -12.12
C GLU A 324 6.96 -19.72 -11.96
N SER A 325 7.28 -18.51 -11.49
CA SER A 325 6.33 -17.40 -11.37
C SER A 325 5.73 -17.03 -12.72
N MET A 326 6.55 -16.99 -13.78
CA MET A 326 6.07 -16.69 -15.13
C MET A 326 5.16 -17.81 -15.66
N ASP A 327 5.56 -19.07 -15.52
CA ASP A 327 4.79 -20.23 -15.98
C ASP A 327 3.43 -20.28 -15.28
N LEU A 328 3.39 -19.97 -13.98
CA LEU A 328 2.14 -19.88 -13.21
C LEU A 328 1.22 -18.79 -13.77
N VAL A 329 1.74 -17.59 -14.04
CA VAL A 329 0.93 -16.50 -14.59
C VAL A 329 0.38 -16.86 -15.97
N LEU A 330 1.21 -17.40 -16.86
CA LEU A 330 0.80 -17.80 -18.22
C LEU A 330 -0.24 -18.93 -18.21
N ARG A 331 -0.20 -19.80 -17.19
CA ARG A 331 -1.15 -20.90 -17.04
C ARG A 331 -2.49 -20.45 -16.46
N GLU A 332 -2.46 -19.62 -15.41
CA GLU A 332 -3.64 -19.30 -14.60
C GLU A 332 -4.35 -18.01 -15.04
N ILE A 333 -3.67 -17.11 -15.77
CA ILE A 333 -4.24 -15.83 -16.21
C ILE A 333 -4.36 -15.83 -17.75
N PRO A 334 -5.56 -16.06 -18.30
CA PRO A 334 -5.77 -16.08 -19.75
C PRO A 334 -5.47 -14.72 -20.39
N GLY A 335 -4.76 -14.73 -21.53
CA GLY A 335 -4.47 -13.51 -22.31
C GLY A 335 -3.26 -12.70 -21.83
N THR A 336 -2.46 -13.27 -20.92
CA THR A 336 -1.10 -12.80 -20.56
C THR A 336 -0.04 -13.51 -21.39
#